data_AF-A0A936PWL6-F1
#
_entry.id   AF-A0A936PWL6-F1
#
_cell.length_a   1.000
_cell.length_b   1.000
_cell.length_c   1.000
_cell.angle_alpha   90.00
_cell.angle_beta   90.00
_cell.angle_gamma   90.00
#
_symmetry.space_group_name_H-M   'P 1'
#
loop_
_entity.id
_entity.type
_entity.pdbx_description
1 polymer ?
#
loop_
_entity_poly.entity_id
_entity_poly.type
_entity_poly.pdbx_seq_one_letter_code
_entity_poly.pdbx_strand_id
1 'polypeptide(L)'
;MNTSAARSTTLAVPWALTPDDTPIQPEDHVAGTLVRCPGCLKELRVRGGPSTRVRLHFAHPPDSFCSPETILHKAAKRQIKLTLERWLSGEGPRVQVQSVCLERRCGRSFLYPFKPPADQVTEEHRLPSGRVADVAVLRDGVAIAIVEIFATHAVDDQKALDLGGLPCAELSAEAALRSPLLWDPNPKRRKHLRCPDCARTQKLFDQANLPPWITELWGDENRNAVPRRVGQELFVDMLWRSPEDDTQRNEFSVRVARLSQGVTRADWERLVSDRRRWVEKQAARFPNLPDFVRVYWSIEAALEVHKGAWVKAPRAPWTGRRDQPTPVPADESRWAGLRRVAALTDQPLPEGDQSPYWAEVARCYQPRCKEELILYTWRGHTWMTETPPPEPRPSSLQLRFSKQAEGDYWANTCPSCGALQGENYVYEPEGPLPERFAGHPNRRLF
;
A
#
# COMPACT_ATOMS: atom_id res chain seq x y z
N MET A 1 37.04 19.34 -46.24
CA MET A 1 35.68 18.96 -45.82
C MET A 1 35.80 17.78 -44.86
N ASN A 2 35.75 18.04 -43.54
CA ASN A 2 35.80 17.00 -42.52
C ASN A 2 34.36 16.50 -42.31
N THR A 3 33.99 15.39 -42.94
CA THR A 3 32.78 14.65 -42.60
C THR A 3 33.00 14.02 -41.23
N SER A 4 32.59 14.73 -40.19
CA SER A 4 32.37 14.16 -38.86
C SER A 4 31.36 13.03 -39.02
N ALA A 5 31.85 11.79 -39.02
CA ALA A 5 31.03 10.60 -39.00
C ALA A 5 30.16 10.66 -37.74
N ALA A 6 28.87 10.93 -37.92
CA ALA A 6 27.89 10.85 -36.86
C ALA A 6 28.04 9.48 -36.19
N ARG A 7 28.47 9.47 -34.92
CA ARG A 7 28.47 8.26 -34.10
C ARG A 7 27.03 7.80 -34.02
N SER A 8 26.66 6.83 -34.85
CA SER A 8 25.41 6.09 -34.75
C SER A 8 25.35 5.48 -33.36
N THR A 9 24.65 6.15 -32.44
CA THR A 9 24.40 5.65 -31.08
C THR A 9 23.54 4.41 -31.20
N THR A 10 24.22 3.26 -31.27
CA THR A 10 23.57 1.97 -31.40
C THR A 10 22.74 1.76 -30.15
N LEU A 11 21.43 1.56 -30.31
CA LEU A 11 20.52 1.37 -29.20
C LEU A 11 20.93 0.12 -28.40
N ALA A 12 21.23 0.31 -27.12
CA ALA A 12 21.45 -0.80 -26.20
C ALA A 12 20.11 -1.48 -25.89
N VAL A 13 20.03 -2.77 -26.22
CA VAL A 13 18.84 -3.58 -26.06
C VAL A 13 19.00 -4.46 -24.81
N PRO A 14 18.15 -4.30 -23.79
CA PRO A 14 18.32 -4.99 -22.50
C PRO A 14 17.86 -6.45 -22.50
N TRP A 15 17.01 -6.84 -23.45
CA TRP A 15 16.44 -8.18 -23.56
C TRP A 15 16.32 -8.60 -25.02
N ALA A 16 16.65 -9.85 -25.34
CA ALA A 16 16.47 -10.46 -26.64
C ALA A 16 15.54 -11.67 -26.56
N LEU A 17 15.06 -12.16 -27.70
CA LEU A 17 14.33 -13.42 -27.84
C LEU A 17 15.25 -14.51 -28.38
N THR A 18 15.21 -15.70 -27.78
CA THR A 18 15.80 -16.92 -28.34
C THR A 18 15.02 -17.38 -29.59
N PRO A 19 15.49 -18.42 -30.31
CA PRO A 19 14.71 -19.03 -31.39
C PRO A 19 13.31 -19.50 -30.94
N ASP A 20 13.19 -19.96 -29.69
CA ASP A 20 11.93 -20.40 -29.07
C ASP A 20 11.14 -19.23 -28.44
N ASP A 21 11.40 -17.99 -28.87
CA ASP A 21 10.75 -16.77 -28.39
C ASP A 21 10.85 -16.51 -26.87
N THR A 22 11.81 -17.14 -26.19
CA THR A 22 12.03 -16.93 -24.76
C THR A 22 12.88 -15.67 -24.54
N PRO A 23 12.42 -14.71 -23.73
CA PRO A 23 13.22 -13.55 -23.34
C PRO A 23 14.48 -13.93 -22.57
N ILE A 24 15.62 -13.38 -22.95
CA ILE A 24 16.92 -13.59 -22.27
C ILE A 24 17.67 -12.28 -22.06
N GLN A 25 18.52 -12.25 -21.04
CA GLN A 25 19.46 -11.16 -20.80
C GLN A 25 20.77 -11.39 -21.59
N PRO A 26 21.56 -10.33 -21.85
CA PRO A 26 22.88 -10.46 -22.46
C PRO A 26 23.81 -11.41 -21.69
N GLU A 27 23.70 -11.44 -20.37
CA GLU A 27 24.50 -12.26 -19.47
C GLU A 27 24.19 -13.77 -19.61
N ASP A 28 22.97 -14.12 -20.04
CA ASP A 28 22.52 -15.51 -20.24
C ASP A 28 22.70 -15.99 -21.68
N HIS A 29 23.25 -15.16 -22.56
CA HIS A 29 23.43 -15.51 -23.97
C HIS A 29 24.53 -16.57 -24.15
N VAL A 30 24.18 -17.65 -24.87
CA VAL A 30 25.13 -18.68 -25.28
C VAL A 30 25.72 -18.31 -26.64
N ALA A 31 27.05 -18.16 -26.68
CA ALA A 31 27.79 -17.84 -27.90
C ALA A 31 27.43 -18.79 -29.05
N GLY A 32 27.20 -18.23 -30.24
CA GLY A 32 26.75 -18.97 -31.43
C GLY A 32 25.23 -19.11 -31.56
N THR A 33 24.45 -18.75 -30.54
CA THR A 33 22.97 -18.77 -30.61
C THR A 33 22.45 -17.48 -31.24
N LEU A 34 21.58 -17.61 -32.26
CA LEU A 34 20.88 -16.48 -32.85
C LEU A 34 19.84 -15.92 -31.89
N VAL A 35 19.78 -14.60 -31.78
CA VAL A 35 18.81 -13.91 -30.92
C VAL A 35 18.21 -12.72 -31.66
N ARG A 36 16.94 -12.43 -31.36
CA ARG A 36 16.14 -11.44 -32.08
C ARG A 36 15.63 -10.34 -31.15
N CYS A 37 15.38 -9.16 -31.70
CA CYS A 37 14.77 -8.07 -30.95
C CYS A 37 13.28 -8.33 -30.68
N PRO A 38 12.79 -8.25 -29.43
CA PRO A 38 11.35 -8.31 -29.13
C PRO A 38 10.54 -7.22 -29.84
N GLY A 39 11.18 -6.08 -30.13
CA GLY A 39 10.62 -4.92 -30.84
C GLY A 39 10.28 -5.20 -32.31
N CYS A 40 11.33 -5.42 -33.11
CA CYS A 40 11.27 -5.49 -34.57
C CYS A 40 11.61 -6.88 -35.15
N LEU A 41 11.91 -7.86 -34.31
CA LEU A 41 12.28 -9.23 -34.67
C LEU A 41 13.57 -9.37 -35.52
N LYS A 42 14.28 -8.28 -35.80
CA LYS A 42 15.61 -8.32 -36.45
C LYS A 42 16.61 -9.01 -35.54
N GLU A 43 17.59 -9.69 -36.15
CA GLU A 43 18.71 -10.31 -35.44
C GLU A 43 19.51 -9.25 -34.66
N LEU A 44 19.89 -9.62 -33.43
CA LEU A 44 20.69 -8.79 -32.54
C LEU A 44 22.10 -9.37 -32.41
N ARG A 45 23.08 -8.48 -32.23
CA ARG A 45 24.46 -8.86 -31.90
C ARG A 45 24.73 -8.59 -30.43
N VAL A 46 25.47 -9.47 -29.78
CA VAL A 46 25.99 -9.20 -28.44
C VAL A 46 27.21 -8.29 -28.54
N ARG A 47 27.25 -7.24 -27.72
CA ARG A 47 28.37 -6.31 -27.60
C ARG A 47 28.76 -6.11 -26.15
N GLY A 48 30.01 -5.72 -25.92
CA GLY A 48 30.58 -5.56 -24.58
C GLY A 48 31.18 -6.86 -24.06
N GLY A 49 31.42 -6.92 -22.75
CA GLY A 49 31.94 -8.11 -22.06
C GLY A 49 33.21 -7.85 -21.26
N PRO A 50 33.74 -8.87 -20.56
CA PRO A 50 34.82 -8.72 -19.58
C PRO A 50 36.12 -8.10 -20.12
N SER A 51 36.38 -8.31 -21.41
CA SER A 51 37.54 -7.76 -22.12
C SER A 51 37.35 -6.30 -22.57
N THR A 52 36.18 -5.70 -22.33
CA THR A 52 35.85 -4.32 -22.72
C THR A 52 35.36 -3.50 -21.53
N ARG A 53 35.53 -2.17 -21.55
CA ARG A 53 34.96 -1.28 -20.54
C ARG A 53 33.44 -1.10 -20.68
N VAL A 54 32.79 -1.81 -21.61
CA VAL A 54 31.37 -1.64 -21.93
C VAL A 54 30.60 -2.83 -21.40
N ARG A 55 29.52 -2.55 -20.65
CA ARG A 55 28.61 -3.59 -20.15
C ARG A 55 28.04 -4.41 -21.31
N LEU A 56 27.89 -5.71 -21.09
CA LEU A 56 27.20 -6.62 -22.01
C LEU A 56 25.80 -6.08 -22.35
N HIS A 57 25.50 -5.98 -23.64
CA HIS A 57 24.20 -5.56 -24.15
C HIS A 57 23.95 -6.17 -25.53
N PHE A 58 22.68 -6.30 -25.91
CA PHE A 58 22.34 -6.58 -27.29
C PHE A 58 22.31 -5.28 -28.10
N ALA A 59 22.62 -5.39 -29.38
CA ALA A 59 22.72 -4.25 -30.29
C ALA A 59 22.06 -4.57 -31.62
N HIS A 60 21.28 -3.61 -32.12
CA HIS A 60 20.71 -3.66 -33.45
C HIS A 60 21.76 -3.45 -34.55
N PRO A 61 21.47 -3.90 -35.79
CA PRO A 61 22.12 -3.33 -36.96
C PRO A 61 21.76 -1.84 -37.12
N PRO A 62 22.58 -1.04 -37.83
CA PRO A 62 22.41 0.42 -37.93
C PRO A 62 21.08 0.90 -38.54
N ASP A 63 20.34 0.01 -39.21
CA ASP A 63 19.09 0.27 -39.94
C ASP A 63 17.83 -0.10 -39.14
N SER A 64 17.94 -0.31 -37.82
CA SER A 64 16.78 -0.63 -36.97
C SER A 64 16.28 0.58 -36.21
N PHE A 65 14.96 0.76 -36.24
CA PHE A 65 14.25 1.77 -35.46
C PHE A 65 13.43 1.06 -34.39
N CYS A 66 13.95 1.01 -33.16
CA CYS A 66 13.22 0.56 -31.98
C CYS A 66 13.49 1.51 -30.83
N SER A 67 12.55 1.63 -29.89
CA SER A 67 12.78 2.30 -28.61
C SER A 67 13.01 1.25 -27.51
N PRO A 68 13.80 1.55 -26.47
CA PRO A 68 13.97 0.65 -25.32
C PRO A 68 12.65 0.32 -24.63
N GLU A 69 11.75 1.30 -24.55
CA GLU A 69 10.43 1.14 -23.94
C GLU A 69 9.60 0.07 -24.65
N THR A 70 9.50 0.15 -25.99
CA THR A 70 8.79 -0.84 -26.80
C THR A 70 9.41 -2.23 -26.67
N ILE A 71 10.74 -2.32 -26.57
CA ILE A 71 11.42 -3.61 -26.42
C ILE A 71 11.11 -4.25 -25.08
N LEU A 72 11.23 -3.50 -23.98
CA LEU A 72 10.91 -3.99 -22.64
C LEU A 72 9.45 -4.41 -22.54
N HIS A 73 8.54 -3.59 -23.07
CA HIS A 73 7.11 -3.88 -23.05
C HIS A 73 6.78 -5.19 -23.79
N LYS A 74 7.29 -5.36 -25.02
CA LYS A 74 7.05 -6.58 -25.80
C LYS A 74 7.72 -7.81 -25.19
N ALA A 75 8.94 -7.68 -24.67
CA ALA A 75 9.63 -8.79 -23.99
C ALA A 75 8.83 -9.26 -22.77
N ALA A 76 8.34 -8.32 -21.95
CA ALA A 76 7.55 -8.63 -20.77
C ALA A 76 6.21 -9.29 -21.12
N LYS A 77 5.49 -8.80 -22.15
CA LYS A 77 4.28 -9.46 -22.66
C LYS A 77 4.53 -10.92 -23.01
N ARG A 78 5.59 -11.16 -23.79
CA ARG A 78 6.01 -12.51 -24.20
C ARG A 78 6.37 -13.39 -23.03
N GLN A 79 7.12 -12.86 -22.06
CA GLN A 79 7.48 -13.60 -20.86
C GLN A 79 6.24 -14.03 -20.06
N ILE A 80 5.30 -13.11 -19.83
CA ILE A 80 4.07 -13.42 -19.09
C ILE A 80 3.23 -14.47 -19.82
N LYS A 81 3.07 -14.32 -21.15
CA LYS A 81 2.37 -15.32 -21.97
C LYS A 81 3.00 -16.71 -21.81
N LEU A 82 4.29 -16.85 -22.06
CA LEU A 82 5.00 -18.13 -21.97
C LEU A 82 4.93 -18.74 -20.57
N THR A 83 5.03 -17.92 -19.53
CA THR A 83 4.91 -18.37 -18.15
C THR A 83 3.52 -18.92 -17.85
N LEU A 84 2.47 -18.26 -18.32
CA LEU A 84 1.10 -18.74 -18.14
C LEU A 84 0.81 -19.98 -19.01
N GLU A 85 1.30 -20.05 -20.25
CA GLU A 85 1.16 -21.22 -21.11
C GLU A 85 1.80 -22.47 -20.49
N ARG A 86 3.03 -22.36 -19.98
CA ARG A 86 3.69 -23.46 -19.25
C ARG A 86 2.91 -23.89 -18.00
N TRP A 87 2.33 -22.94 -17.27
CA TRP A 87 1.49 -23.28 -16.13
C TRP A 87 0.22 -24.03 -16.57
N LEU A 88 -0.46 -23.57 -17.63
CA LEU A 88 -1.68 -24.20 -18.14
C LEU A 88 -1.42 -25.59 -18.74
N SER A 89 -0.26 -25.82 -19.37
CA SER A 89 0.15 -27.14 -19.87
C SER A 89 0.59 -28.10 -18.75
N GLY A 90 0.79 -27.61 -17.53
CA GLY A 90 1.32 -28.39 -16.40
C GLY A 90 2.84 -28.53 -16.36
N GLU A 91 3.55 -27.91 -17.30
CA GLU A 91 5.02 -27.91 -17.39
C GLU A 91 5.68 -26.88 -16.46
N GLY A 92 4.91 -25.91 -15.97
CA GLY A 92 5.39 -24.79 -15.17
C GLY A 92 4.71 -24.65 -13.80
N PRO A 93 5.39 -24.01 -12.83
CA PRO A 93 4.78 -23.69 -11.55
C PRO A 93 3.70 -22.61 -11.69
N ARG A 94 2.81 -22.56 -10.70
CA ARG A 94 1.76 -21.54 -10.67
C ARG A 94 2.35 -20.17 -10.36
N VAL A 95 1.86 -19.17 -11.10
CA VAL A 95 2.10 -17.76 -10.77
C VAL A 95 1.53 -17.44 -9.39
N GLN A 96 2.32 -16.74 -8.58
CA GLN A 96 1.90 -16.14 -7.32
C GLN A 96 1.67 -14.64 -7.52
N VAL A 97 0.62 -14.11 -6.91
CA VAL A 97 0.30 -12.69 -6.93
C VAL A 97 0.41 -12.14 -5.52
N GLN A 98 1.15 -11.04 -5.37
CA GLN A 98 1.28 -10.33 -4.13
C GLN A 98 0.05 -9.45 -3.88
N SER A 99 -0.49 -9.54 -2.66
CA SER A 99 -1.54 -8.66 -2.17
C SER A 99 -1.23 -8.15 -0.77
N VAL A 100 -2.01 -7.17 -0.33
CA VAL A 100 -2.01 -6.64 1.04
C VAL A 100 -3.39 -6.88 1.62
N CYS A 101 -3.44 -7.33 2.87
CA CYS A 101 -4.68 -7.65 3.55
C CYS A 101 -5.63 -6.45 3.60
N LEU A 102 -6.88 -6.66 3.16
CA LEU A 102 -7.99 -5.71 3.23
C LEU A 102 -8.34 -5.23 4.64
N GLU A 103 -8.05 -6.07 5.64
CA GLU A 103 -8.45 -5.76 7.01
C GLU A 103 -7.61 -4.57 7.49
N ARG A 104 -8.27 -3.45 7.84
CA ARG A 104 -7.64 -2.14 8.07
C ARG A 104 -6.48 -2.20 9.07
N ARG A 105 -6.56 -3.11 10.05
CA ARG A 105 -5.54 -3.29 11.09
C ARG A 105 -4.51 -4.37 10.78
N CYS A 106 -4.75 -5.20 9.77
CA CYS A 106 -3.83 -6.29 9.43
C CYS A 106 -2.65 -5.76 8.61
N GLY A 107 -2.90 -5.10 7.48
CA GLY A 107 -1.85 -4.56 6.60
C GLY A 107 -0.82 -5.59 6.07
N ARG A 108 -0.99 -6.88 6.38
CA ARG A 108 -0.01 -7.92 6.06
C ARG A 108 0.03 -8.18 4.56
N SER A 109 1.24 -8.18 3.99
CA SER A 109 1.49 -8.69 2.64
C SER A 109 1.41 -10.21 2.60
N PHE A 110 0.78 -10.76 1.58
CA PHE A 110 0.69 -12.20 1.37
C PHE A 110 0.64 -12.55 -0.11
N LEU A 111 0.98 -13.80 -0.43
CA LEU A 111 0.91 -14.34 -1.78
C LEU A 111 -0.35 -15.20 -1.91
N TYR A 112 -0.96 -15.14 -3.09
CA TYR A 112 -2.04 -16.05 -3.47
C TYR A 112 -1.83 -16.54 -4.91
N PRO A 113 -2.22 -17.78 -5.22
CA PRO A 113 -2.03 -18.31 -6.56
C PRO A 113 -2.96 -17.62 -7.55
N PHE A 114 -2.42 -17.21 -8.71
CA PHE A 114 -3.23 -16.86 -9.87
C PHE A 114 -3.88 -18.13 -10.40
N LYS A 115 -5.20 -18.24 -10.29
CA LYS A 115 -5.95 -19.45 -10.67
C LYS A 115 -7.27 -19.14 -11.38
N PRO A 116 -7.26 -18.36 -12.48
CA PRO A 116 -8.43 -18.31 -13.34
C PRO A 116 -8.70 -19.70 -13.95
N PRO A 117 -9.96 -20.08 -14.21
CA PRO A 117 -10.29 -21.31 -14.91
C PRO A 117 -10.05 -21.15 -16.43
N ALA A 118 -8.79 -20.95 -16.81
CA ALA A 118 -8.38 -20.62 -18.18
C ALA A 118 -7.96 -21.87 -18.96
N ASP A 119 -8.07 -21.80 -20.29
CA ASP A 119 -7.59 -22.81 -21.24
C ASP A 119 -6.59 -22.23 -22.27
N GLN A 120 -6.55 -20.91 -22.42
CA GLN A 120 -5.72 -20.24 -23.42
C GLN A 120 -5.18 -18.90 -22.91
N VAL A 121 -4.03 -18.49 -23.45
CA VAL A 121 -3.40 -17.18 -23.22
C VAL A 121 -2.99 -16.59 -24.56
N THR A 122 -3.22 -15.30 -24.76
CA THR A 122 -2.84 -14.61 -26.00
C THR A 122 -2.23 -13.24 -25.72
N GLU A 123 -1.33 -12.79 -26.60
CA GLU A 123 -0.83 -11.41 -26.63
C GLU A 123 -1.74 -10.55 -27.51
N GLU A 124 -1.84 -9.26 -27.19
CA GLU A 124 -2.51 -8.24 -28.02
C GLU A 124 -3.94 -8.62 -28.41
N HIS A 125 -4.69 -9.15 -27.44
CA HIS A 125 -6.06 -9.60 -27.64
C HIS A 125 -7.04 -8.44 -27.66
N ARG A 126 -7.83 -8.33 -28.74
CA ARG A 126 -8.86 -7.30 -28.85
C ARG A 126 -10.12 -7.69 -28.08
N LEU A 127 -10.47 -6.89 -27.08
CA LEU A 127 -11.67 -7.05 -26.26
C LEU A 127 -12.93 -6.57 -27.02
N PRO A 128 -14.14 -6.97 -26.58
CA PRO A 128 -15.39 -6.47 -27.16
C PRO A 128 -15.55 -4.95 -27.13
N SER A 129 -14.89 -4.26 -26.18
CA SER A 129 -14.85 -2.79 -26.13
C SER A 129 -13.98 -2.15 -27.23
N GLY A 130 -13.30 -2.94 -28.04
CA GLY A 130 -12.37 -2.48 -29.08
C GLY A 130 -10.95 -2.21 -28.57
N ARG A 131 -10.75 -2.16 -27.25
CA ARG A 131 -9.43 -2.08 -26.60
C ARG A 131 -8.61 -3.34 -26.86
N VAL A 132 -7.29 -3.22 -26.83
CA VAL A 132 -6.35 -4.34 -26.99
C VAL A 132 -5.65 -4.54 -25.65
N ALA A 133 -5.85 -5.72 -25.06
CA ALA A 133 -5.15 -6.15 -23.85
C ALA A 133 -3.74 -6.63 -24.19
N ASP A 134 -2.76 -6.28 -23.36
CA ASP A 134 -1.37 -6.70 -23.57
C ASP A 134 -1.22 -8.22 -23.54
N VAL A 135 -1.78 -8.85 -22.51
CA VAL A 135 -1.95 -10.31 -22.42
C VAL A 135 -3.36 -10.60 -21.92
N ALA A 136 -4.12 -11.43 -22.65
CA ALA A 136 -5.43 -11.91 -22.23
C ALA A 136 -5.38 -13.38 -21.84
N VAL A 137 -6.04 -13.69 -20.73
CA VAL A 137 -6.28 -15.03 -20.24
C VAL A 137 -7.72 -15.40 -20.58
N LEU A 138 -7.89 -16.50 -21.31
CA LEU A 138 -9.12 -16.85 -22.00
C LEU A 138 -9.69 -18.16 -21.44
N ARG A 139 -11.02 -18.28 -21.57
CA ARG A 139 -11.76 -19.53 -21.42
C ARG A 139 -12.77 -19.62 -22.54
N ASP A 140 -12.77 -20.71 -23.29
CA ASP A 140 -13.68 -20.94 -24.41
C ASP A 140 -13.67 -19.75 -25.42
N GLY A 141 -12.49 -19.15 -25.62
CA GLY A 141 -12.28 -17.98 -26.49
C GLY A 141 -12.71 -16.63 -25.90
N VAL A 142 -13.23 -16.59 -24.67
CA VAL A 142 -13.67 -15.36 -23.99
C VAL A 142 -12.64 -14.93 -22.96
N ALA A 143 -12.25 -13.65 -22.97
CA ALA A 143 -11.32 -13.11 -21.98
C ALA A 143 -11.94 -13.10 -20.58
N ILE A 144 -11.29 -13.75 -19.61
CA ILE A 144 -11.74 -13.85 -18.21
C ILE A 144 -10.83 -13.09 -17.23
N ALA A 145 -9.62 -12.77 -17.66
CA ALA A 145 -8.69 -11.89 -16.96
C ALA A 145 -7.70 -11.31 -17.97
N ILE A 146 -7.07 -10.20 -17.61
CA ILE A 146 -6.04 -9.56 -18.42
C ILE A 146 -4.84 -9.17 -17.58
N VAL A 147 -3.69 -9.06 -18.23
CA VAL A 147 -2.46 -8.53 -17.66
C VAL A 147 -1.99 -7.37 -18.53
N GLU A 148 -1.91 -6.19 -17.94
CA GLU A 148 -1.40 -4.98 -18.57
C GLU A 148 0.06 -4.77 -18.13
N ILE A 149 0.91 -4.40 -19.06
CA ILE A 149 2.33 -4.19 -18.80
C ILE A 149 2.65 -2.70 -18.97
N PHE A 150 3.27 -2.09 -17.96
CA PHE A 150 3.77 -0.73 -18.07
C PHE A 150 5.30 -0.70 -18.01
N ALA A 151 5.91 0.15 -18.85
CA ALA A 151 7.36 0.37 -18.86
C ALA A 151 7.73 1.66 -18.13
N THR A 152 7.12 2.80 -18.49
CA THR A 152 7.42 4.12 -17.91
C THR A 152 6.19 4.78 -17.29
N HIS A 153 5.01 4.57 -17.85
CA HIS A 153 3.76 5.18 -17.38
C HIS A 153 2.71 4.13 -17.07
N ALA A 154 2.08 4.25 -15.90
CA ALA A 154 0.93 3.44 -15.53
C ALA A 154 -0.25 3.70 -16.49
N VAL A 155 -1.09 2.69 -16.64
CA VAL A 155 -2.35 2.73 -17.37
C VAL A 155 -3.29 3.75 -16.72
N ASP A 156 -3.74 4.74 -17.50
CA ASP A 156 -4.67 5.76 -17.04
C ASP A 156 -6.00 5.16 -16.53
N ASP A 157 -6.71 5.93 -15.69
CA ASP A 157 -7.97 5.50 -15.08
C ASP A 157 -9.10 5.31 -16.11
N GLN A 158 -9.03 5.98 -17.24
CA GLN A 158 -10.00 5.83 -18.33
C GLN A 158 -9.89 4.44 -18.98
N LYS A 159 -8.67 3.98 -19.23
CA LYS A 159 -8.41 2.64 -19.77
C LYS A 159 -8.88 1.57 -18.79
N ALA A 160 -8.82 1.78 -17.47
CA ALA A 160 -9.34 0.82 -16.50
C ALA A 160 -10.87 0.65 -16.53
N LEU A 161 -11.63 1.72 -16.79
CA LEU A 161 -13.08 1.66 -16.97
C LEU A 161 -13.46 0.91 -18.27
N ASP A 162 -12.67 1.10 -19.33
CA ASP A 162 -12.92 0.52 -20.65
C ASP A 162 -12.62 -0.99 -20.74
N LEU A 163 -11.97 -1.57 -19.71
CA LEU A 163 -11.67 -3.01 -19.62
C LEU A 163 -12.88 -3.87 -19.21
N GLY A 164 -14.07 -3.27 -19.12
CA GLY A 164 -15.34 -4.00 -18.99
C GLY A 164 -15.49 -4.75 -17.66
N GLY A 165 -14.78 -4.34 -16.60
CA GLY A 165 -14.81 -4.99 -15.29
C GLY A 165 -14.05 -6.31 -15.20
N LEU A 166 -13.25 -6.67 -16.21
CA LEU A 166 -12.39 -7.85 -16.16
C LEU A 166 -11.34 -7.71 -15.04
N PRO A 167 -11.07 -8.79 -14.28
CA PRO A 167 -9.92 -8.82 -13.38
C PRO A 167 -8.63 -8.47 -14.15
N CYS A 168 -7.97 -7.40 -13.72
CA CYS A 168 -6.76 -6.89 -14.35
C CYS A 168 -5.59 -6.89 -13.35
N ALA A 169 -4.45 -7.42 -13.77
CA ALA A 169 -3.18 -7.24 -13.09
C ALA A 169 -2.31 -6.29 -13.92
N GLU A 170 -1.92 -5.16 -13.33
CA GLU A 170 -1.02 -4.22 -13.99
C GLU A 170 0.41 -4.41 -13.46
N LEU A 171 1.35 -4.82 -14.31
CA LEU A 171 2.71 -5.20 -13.92
C LEU A 171 3.76 -4.30 -14.57
N SER A 172 4.83 -4.01 -13.83
CA SER A 172 6.02 -3.38 -14.42
C SER A 172 6.69 -4.36 -15.38
N ALA A 173 7.07 -3.91 -16.58
CA ALA A 173 7.79 -4.70 -17.57
C ALA A 173 9.08 -5.31 -16.98
N GLU A 174 9.80 -4.53 -16.17
CA GLU A 174 11.05 -4.96 -15.57
C GLU A 174 10.83 -6.03 -14.49
N ALA A 175 9.78 -5.88 -13.66
CA ALA A 175 9.42 -6.87 -12.65
C ALA A 175 8.92 -8.17 -13.31
N ALA A 176 8.08 -8.07 -14.35
CA ALA A 176 7.55 -9.20 -15.10
C ALA A 176 8.67 -10.03 -15.76
N LEU A 177 9.73 -9.39 -16.24
CA LEU A 177 10.88 -10.07 -16.82
C LEU A 177 11.79 -10.71 -15.76
N ARG A 178 12.05 -10.02 -14.64
CA ARG A 178 12.93 -10.54 -13.57
C ARG A 178 12.28 -11.64 -12.73
N SER A 179 10.98 -11.60 -12.54
CA SER A 179 10.26 -12.50 -11.62
C SER A 179 8.90 -12.89 -12.20
N PRO A 180 8.87 -13.61 -13.33
CA PRO A 180 7.63 -13.88 -14.05
C PRO A 180 6.64 -14.76 -13.28
N LEU A 181 7.11 -15.49 -12.28
CA LEU A 181 6.31 -16.33 -11.39
C LEU A 181 5.79 -15.59 -10.14
N LEU A 182 6.26 -14.36 -9.88
CA LEU A 182 5.86 -13.55 -8.75
C LEU A 182 5.41 -12.17 -9.23
N TRP A 183 4.10 -11.98 -9.27
CA TRP A 183 3.49 -10.74 -9.72
C TRP A 183 3.29 -9.80 -8.53
N ASP A 184 3.80 -8.58 -8.65
CA ASP A 184 3.53 -7.48 -7.73
C ASP A 184 2.74 -6.39 -8.47
N PRO A 185 1.40 -6.47 -8.50
CA PRO A 185 0.59 -5.53 -9.27
C PRO A 185 0.67 -4.11 -8.70
N ASN A 186 0.52 -3.13 -9.60
CA ASN A 186 0.39 -1.71 -9.25
C ASN A 186 -0.59 -1.55 -8.06
N PRO A 187 -0.18 -0.89 -6.96
CA PRO A 187 -1.02 -0.71 -5.78
C PRO A 187 -2.42 -0.16 -6.08
N LYS A 188 -2.55 0.72 -7.08
CA LYS A 188 -3.85 1.31 -7.49
C LYS A 188 -4.81 0.31 -8.13
N ARG A 189 -4.30 -0.78 -8.71
CA ARG A 189 -5.07 -1.84 -9.38
C ARG A 189 -5.04 -3.16 -8.63
N ARG A 190 -4.32 -3.21 -7.52
CA ARG A 190 -4.19 -4.41 -6.70
C ARG A 190 -5.55 -4.78 -6.14
N LYS A 191 -6.04 -5.98 -6.47
CA LYS A 191 -7.20 -6.53 -5.80
C LYS A 191 -6.90 -6.65 -4.32
N HIS A 192 -7.58 -5.85 -3.52
CA HIS A 192 -7.51 -5.98 -2.09
C HIS A 192 -8.21 -7.28 -1.70
N LEU A 193 -7.50 -8.16 -1.00
CA LEU A 193 -7.98 -9.46 -0.57
C LEU A 193 -7.76 -9.59 0.93
N ARG A 194 -8.60 -10.37 1.62
CA ARG A 194 -8.31 -10.75 3.02
C ARG A 194 -7.21 -11.81 3.01
N CYS A 195 -6.19 -11.65 3.86
CA CYS A 195 -5.16 -12.67 4.02
C CYS A 195 -5.78 -13.99 4.56
N PRO A 196 -5.11 -15.14 4.41
CA PRO A 196 -5.65 -16.42 4.86
C PRO A 196 -6.09 -16.44 6.32
N ASP A 197 -5.38 -15.72 7.20
CA ASP A 197 -5.71 -15.63 8.62
C ASP A 197 -6.98 -14.80 8.84
N CYS A 198 -7.05 -13.59 8.28
CA CYS A 198 -8.25 -12.75 8.38
C CYS A 198 -9.47 -13.40 7.71
N ALA A 199 -9.27 -14.13 6.61
CA ALA A 199 -10.33 -14.90 5.96
C ALA A 199 -10.82 -16.05 6.84
N ARG A 200 -9.89 -16.77 7.51
CA ARG A 200 -10.23 -17.82 8.48
C ARG A 200 -11.00 -17.25 9.66
N THR A 201 -10.54 -16.14 10.23
CA THR A 201 -11.21 -15.47 11.35
C THR A 201 -12.62 -15.02 10.95
N GLN A 202 -12.77 -14.39 9.78
CA GLN A 202 -14.10 -14.02 9.28
C GLN A 202 -15.01 -15.24 9.11
N LYS A 203 -14.50 -16.33 8.53
CA LYS A 203 -15.28 -17.55 8.36
C LYS A 203 -15.71 -18.16 9.70
N LEU A 204 -14.82 -18.18 10.70
CA LEU A 204 -15.16 -18.63 12.05
C LEU A 204 -16.25 -17.73 12.66
N PHE A 205 -16.16 -16.43 12.42
CA PHE A 205 -17.16 -15.46 12.87
C PHE A 205 -18.52 -15.68 12.21
N ASP A 206 -18.55 -15.86 10.89
CA ASP A 206 -19.77 -16.14 10.12
C ASP A 206 -20.42 -17.47 10.55
N GLN A 207 -19.60 -18.49 10.85
CA GLN A 207 -20.05 -19.81 11.28
C GLN A 207 -20.48 -19.89 12.74
N ALA A 208 -20.05 -18.94 13.58
CA ALA A 208 -20.31 -18.97 15.01
C ALA A 208 -21.81 -18.82 15.37
N ASN A 209 -22.69 -18.56 14.38
CA ASN A 209 -24.13 -18.33 14.59
C ASN A 209 -24.33 -17.41 15.80
N LEU A 210 -23.64 -16.27 15.77
CA LEU A 210 -23.70 -15.33 16.86
C LEU A 210 -25.17 -14.96 17.08
N PRO A 211 -25.67 -15.02 18.34
CA PRO A 211 -27.05 -14.71 18.64
C PRO A 211 -27.47 -13.38 17.99
N PRO A 212 -28.71 -13.25 17.50
CA PRO A 212 -29.20 -12.03 16.86
C PRO A 212 -28.91 -10.74 17.63
N TRP A 213 -28.89 -10.78 18.96
CA TRP A 213 -28.55 -9.62 19.80
C TRP A 213 -27.08 -9.17 19.67
N ILE A 214 -26.15 -10.08 19.37
CA ILE A 214 -24.74 -9.76 19.08
C ILE A 214 -24.63 -9.11 17.69
N THR A 215 -25.37 -9.62 16.71
CA THR A 215 -25.47 -9.04 15.37
C THR A 215 -26.25 -7.71 15.37
N GLU A 216 -27.27 -7.53 16.21
CA GLU A 216 -28.00 -6.27 16.46
C GLU A 216 -27.12 -5.23 17.17
N LEU A 217 -26.26 -5.66 18.10
CA LEU A 217 -25.24 -4.78 18.69
C LEU A 217 -24.24 -4.27 17.65
N TRP A 218 -24.14 -4.93 16.49
CA TRP A 218 -23.15 -4.67 15.45
C TRP A 218 -23.73 -4.19 14.11
N GLY A 219 -25.06 -4.22 13.92
CA GLY A 219 -25.76 -3.85 12.68
C GLY A 219 -26.28 -2.40 12.66
N ASP A 220 -25.74 -1.66 11.69
CA ASP A 220 -26.08 -0.38 11.03
C ASP A 220 -26.85 0.81 11.67
N GLU A 221 -26.19 1.96 11.48
CA GLU A 221 -26.71 3.31 11.19
C GLU A 221 -27.02 4.38 12.24
N ASN A 222 -26.86 4.19 13.55
CA ASN A 222 -26.93 5.34 14.48
C ASN A 222 -25.65 5.70 15.24
N ARG A 223 -25.27 6.98 15.04
CA ARG A 223 -24.14 7.70 15.60
C ARG A 223 -24.31 7.83 17.12
N ASN A 224 -23.23 7.64 17.88
CA ASN A 224 -23.11 7.82 19.33
C ASN A 224 -23.56 6.66 20.22
N ALA A 225 -22.78 5.58 20.26
CA ALA A 225 -22.72 4.77 21.47
C ALA A 225 -21.33 4.10 21.63
N VAL A 226 -20.71 4.37 22.78
CA VAL A 226 -19.48 3.78 23.32
C VAL A 226 -19.36 2.23 23.20
N PRO A 227 -20.43 1.40 23.16
CA PRO A 227 -20.31 -0.07 23.10
C PRO A 227 -19.61 -0.64 21.86
N ARG A 228 -19.65 0.06 20.70
CA ARG A 228 -19.00 -0.39 19.45
C ARG A 228 -17.48 -0.58 19.60
N ARG A 229 -16.82 0.35 20.31
CA ARG A 229 -15.36 0.33 20.47
C ARG A 229 -14.91 -0.76 21.45
N VAL A 230 -15.70 -1.00 22.49
CA VAL A 230 -15.40 -1.96 23.57
C VAL A 230 -15.43 -3.39 23.06
N GLY A 231 -16.50 -3.78 22.36
CA GLY A 231 -16.66 -5.14 21.87
C GLY A 231 -15.65 -5.51 20.79
N GLN A 232 -15.34 -4.57 19.88
CA GLN A 232 -14.37 -4.80 18.81
C GLN A 232 -12.91 -4.80 19.31
N GLU A 233 -12.54 -3.88 20.21
CA GLU A 233 -11.17 -3.88 20.75
C GLU A 233 -10.90 -5.08 21.65
N LEU A 234 -11.87 -5.47 22.50
CA LEU A 234 -11.70 -6.65 23.34
C LEU A 234 -11.67 -7.95 22.55
N PHE A 235 -12.52 -8.12 21.52
CA PHE A 235 -12.54 -9.37 20.75
C PHE A 235 -11.32 -9.49 19.81
N VAL A 236 -10.84 -8.38 19.24
CA VAL A 236 -9.66 -8.37 18.37
C VAL A 236 -8.37 -8.51 19.17
N ASP A 237 -8.18 -7.81 20.29
CA ASP A 237 -6.99 -8.02 21.14
C ASP A 237 -6.95 -9.43 21.72
N MET A 238 -8.11 -9.99 22.12
CA MET A 238 -8.22 -11.32 22.73
C MET A 238 -7.97 -12.47 21.74
N LEU A 239 -8.17 -12.25 20.44
CA LEU A 239 -7.84 -13.23 19.40
C LEU A 239 -6.42 -13.08 18.83
N TRP A 240 -5.79 -11.90 18.97
CA TRP A 240 -4.48 -11.61 18.36
C TRP A 240 -3.31 -11.51 19.34
N ARG A 241 -3.55 -11.24 20.62
CA ARG A 241 -2.50 -11.12 21.63
C ARG A 241 -2.78 -12.08 22.77
N SER A 242 -2.02 -13.18 22.84
CA SER A 242 -1.77 -13.79 24.13
C SER A 242 -0.95 -12.77 24.92
N PRO A 243 -1.39 -12.28 26.09
CA PRO A 243 -0.59 -11.33 26.85
C PRO A 243 0.57 -12.10 27.48
N GLU A 244 1.72 -12.02 26.80
CA GLU A 244 2.95 -12.73 27.16
C GLU A 244 3.63 -12.13 28.41
N ASP A 245 3.31 -10.89 28.81
CA ASP A 245 3.81 -10.27 30.04
C ASP A 245 2.75 -9.48 30.85
N ASP A 246 3.12 -9.15 32.09
CA ASP A 246 2.26 -8.48 33.08
C ASP A 246 1.95 -7.01 32.76
N THR A 247 2.75 -6.35 31.93
CA THR A 247 2.52 -4.96 31.50
C THR A 247 1.34 -4.92 30.52
N GLN A 248 1.32 -5.85 29.56
CA GLN A 248 0.22 -5.98 28.60
C GLN A 248 -1.09 -6.40 29.28
N ARG A 249 -1.03 -7.24 30.34
CA ARG A 249 -2.20 -7.58 31.16
C ARG A 249 -2.74 -6.38 31.92
N ASN A 250 -1.87 -5.55 32.51
CA ASN A 250 -2.28 -4.36 33.26
C ASN A 250 -2.91 -3.29 32.36
N GLU A 251 -2.35 -3.05 31.16
CA GLU A 251 -2.96 -2.13 30.20
C GLU A 251 -4.34 -2.61 29.73
N PHE A 252 -4.48 -3.90 29.44
CA PHE A 252 -5.77 -4.51 29.09
C PHE A 252 -6.80 -4.32 30.20
N SER A 253 -6.44 -4.60 31.47
CA SER A 253 -7.32 -4.44 32.63
C SER A 253 -7.74 -2.98 32.87
N VAL A 254 -6.83 -2.01 32.72
CA VAL A 254 -7.15 -0.58 32.84
C VAL A 254 -8.10 -0.12 31.73
N ARG A 255 -7.96 -0.67 30.52
CA ARG A 255 -8.83 -0.36 29.38
C ARG A 255 -10.22 -0.95 29.57
N VAL A 256 -10.33 -2.22 29.98
CA VAL A 256 -11.61 -2.86 30.34
C VAL A 256 -12.35 -2.04 31.41
N ALA A 257 -11.65 -1.62 32.47
CA ALA A 257 -12.23 -0.83 33.55
C ALA A 257 -12.76 0.55 33.12
N ARG A 258 -12.08 1.21 32.18
CA ARG A 258 -12.56 2.46 31.56
C ARG A 258 -13.81 2.24 30.71
N LEU A 259 -13.87 1.12 29.99
CA LEU A 259 -14.94 0.79 29.07
C LEU A 259 -16.21 0.26 29.76
N SER A 260 -16.10 -0.19 31.02
CA SER A 260 -17.22 -0.64 31.87
C SER A 260 -17.91 0.48 32.67
N GLN A 261 -17.51 1.75 32.51
CA GLN A 261 -18.16 2.86 33.22
C GLN A 261 -19.63 2.99 32.77
N GLY A 262 -20.56 2.86 33.72
CA GLY A 262 -22.02 2.97 33.48
C GLY A 262 -22.75 1.63 33.36
N VAL A 263 -22.05 0.49 33.38
CA VAL A 263 -22.67 -0.84 33.40
C VAL A 263 -22.99 -1.23 34.85
N THR A 264 -24.23 -1.62 35.14
CA THR A 264 -24.55 -2.07 36.50
C THR A 264 -23.94 -3.44 36.78
N ARG A 265 -23.74 -3.77 38.06
CA ARG A 265 -23.26 -5.09 38.47
C ARG A 265 -24.15 -6.22 37.93
N ALA A 266 -25.47 -6.00 37.91
CA ALA A 266 -26.43 -6.99 37.41
C ALA A 266 -26.29 -7.19 35.89
N ASP A 267 -26.10 -6.11 35.13
CA ASP A 267 -25.83 -6.19 33.69
C ASP A 267 -24.53 -6.95 33.41
N TRP A 268 -23.51 -6.72 34.24
CA TRP A 268 -22.23 -7.40 34.13
C TRP A 268 -22.31 -8.89 34.47
N GLU A 269 -22.96 -9.24 35.59
CA GLU A 269 -23.15 -10.63 36.00
C GLU A 269 -23.98 -11.42 34.97
N ARG A 270 -25.00 -10.78 34.38
CA ARG A 270 -25.78 -11.35 33.28
C ARG A 270 -24.92 -11.58 32.03
N LEU A 271 -24.11 -10.60 31.64
CA LEU A 271 -23.22 -10.70 30.47
C LEU A 271 -22.20 -11.83 30.63
N VAL A 272 -21.61 -11.96 31.82
CA VAL A 272 -20.67 -13.06 32.15
C VAL A 272 -21.38 -14.41 32.12
N SER A 273 -22.59 -14.51 32.71
CA SER A 273 -23.37 -15.76 32.73
C SER A 273 -23.80 -16.20 31.32
N ASP A 274 -24.29 -15.27 30.50
CA ASP A 274 -24.69 -15.54 29.12
C ASP A 274 -23.49 -15.94 28.26
N ARG A 275 -22.33 -15.32 28.49
CA ARG A 275 -21.10 -15.67 27.79
C ARG A 275 -20.56 -17.04 28.19
N ARG A 276 -20.61 -17.40 29.48
CA ARG A 276 -20.20 -18.73 29.98
C ARG A 276 -21.04 -19.82 29.31
N ARG A 277 -22.37 -19.67 29.31
CA ARG A 277 -23.28 -20.60 28.64
C ARG A 277 -23.00 -20.73 27.14
N TRP A 278 -22.67 -19.63 26.47
CA TRP A 278 -22.30 -19.67 25.06
C TRP A 278 -20.99 -20.43 24.83
N VAL A 279 -19.95 -20.18 25.63
CA VAL A 279 -18.66 -20.89 25.51
C VAL A 279 -18.81 -22.38 25.79
N GLU A 280 -19.53 -22.77 26.84
CA GLU A 280 -19.82 -24.17 27.15
C GLU A 280 -20.52 -24.86 25.97
N LYS A 281 -21.50 -24.18 25.34
CA LYS A 281 -22.20 -24.68 24.16
C LYS A 281 -21.29 -24.83 22.93
N GLN A 282 -20.35 -23.90 22.72
CA GLN A 282 -19.40 -24.01 21.61
C GLN A 282 -18.32 -25.06 21.87
N ALA A 283 -17.83 -25.18 23.11
CA ALA A 283 -16.85 -26.20 23.51
C ALA A 283 -17.42 -27.61 23.32
N ALA A 284 -18.71 -27.81 23.65
CA ALA A 284 -19.41 -29.07 23.38
C ALA A 284 -19.57 -29.35 21.87
N ARG A 285 -19.72 -28.29 21.05
CA ARG A 285 -19.89 -28.40 19.60
C ARG A 285 -18.57 -28.59 18.85
N PHE A 286 -17.45 -28.12 19.41
CA PHE A 286 -16.13 -28.13 18.80
C PHE A 286 -15.07 -28.62 19.81
N PRO A 287 -15.01 -29.93 20.09
CA PRO A 287 -14.16 -30.49 21.15
C PRO A 287 -12.65 -30.33 20.91
N ASN A 288 -12.25 -29.99 19.69
CA ASN A 288 -10.86 -29.81 19.28
C ASN A 288 -10.46 -28.33 19.12
N LEU A 289 -11.06 -27.41 19.88
CA LEU A 289 -10.69 -25.97 19.91
C LEU A 289 -10.02 -25.63 21.27
N PRO A 290 -8.77 -26.03 21.54
CA PRO A 290 -8.19 -25.99 22.88
C PRO A 290 -7.78 -24.58 23.33
N ASP A 291 -7.37 -23.74 22.37
CA ASP A 291 -6.76 -22.44 22.69
C ASP A 291 -7.80 -21.37 23.04
N PHE A 292 -8.97 -21.41 22.41
CA PHE A 292 -10.05 -20.44 22.65
C PHE A 292 -10.68 -20.60 24.04
N VAL A 293 -10.87 -21.86 24.49
CA VAL A 293 -11.43 -22.18 25.82
C VAL A 293 -10.42 -21.83 26.93
N ARG A 294 -9.12 -22.05 26.70
CA ARG A 294 -8.06 -21.66 27.63
C ARG A 294 -7.96 -20.15 27.83
N VAL A 295 -8.00 -19.37 26.75
CA VAL A 295 -8.03 -17.89 26.84
C VAL A 295 -9.28 -17.42 27.60
N TYR A 296 -10.44 -18.04 27.34
CA TYR A 296 -11.68 -17.71 28.05
C TYR A 296 -11.62 -17.97 29.57
N TRP A 297 -11.12 -19.13 30.01
CA TRP A 297 -10.98 -19.43 31.44
C TRP A 297 -9.92 -18.58 32.15
N SER A 298 -8.89 -18.16 31.42
CA SER A 298 -7.87 -17.24 31.93
C SER A 298 -8.45 -15.85 32.21
N ILE A 299 -9.44 -15.43 31.40
CA ILE A 299 -10.17 -14.17 31.57
C ILE A 299 -11.18 -14.27 32.72
N GLU A 300 -11.90 -15.39 32.89
CA GLU A 300 -12.74 -15.61 34.08
C GLU A 300 -11.92 -15.53 35.37
N ALA A 301 -10.72 -16.12 35.39
CA ALA A 301 -9.80 -16.04 36.53
C ALA A 301 -9.35 -14.59 36.81
N ALA A 302 -8.99 -13.83 35.77
CA ALA A 302 -8.63 -12.41 35.91
C ALA A 302 -9.80 -11.53 36.37
N LEU A 303 -11.03 -11.86 35.94
CA LEU A 303 -12.25 -11.14 36.32
C LEU A 303 -12.70 -11.45 37.76
N GLU A 304 -12.49 -12.67 38.26
CA GLU A 304 -12.73 -13.01 39.67
C GLU A 304 -11.75 -12.30 40.62
N VAL A 305 -10.48 -12.15 40.21
CA VAL A 305 -9.50 -11.33 40.97
C VAL A 305 -9.99 -9.88 41.10
N HIS A 306 -10.63 -9.32 40.06
CA HIS A 306 -11.18 -7.97 40.11
C HIS A 306 -12.52 -7.84 40.84
N LYS A 307 -13.35 -8.89 40.91
CA LYS A 307 -14.54 -8.92 41.78
C LYS A 307 -14.20 -8.63 43.24
N GLY A 308 -13.05 -9.12 43.73
CA GLY A 308 -12.55 -8.82 45.07
C GLY A 308 -12.16 -7.34 45.28
N ALA A 309 -11.71 -6.65 44.24
CA ALA A 309 -11.30 -5.25 44.29
C ALA A 309 -12.49 -4.28 44.38
N TRP A 310 -13.67 -4.67 43.85
CA TRP A 310 -14.90 -3.86 43.93
C TRP A 310 -15.58 -3.91 45.30
N VAL A 311 -15.26 -4.92 46.13
CA VAL A 311 -15.90 -5.14 47.43
C VAL A 311 -15.26 -4.33 48.57
N LYS A 312 -14.06 -3.75 48.37
CA LYS A 312 -13.30 -3.06 49.44
C LYS A 312 -13.11 -1.55 49.27
N ALA A 313 -13.67 -0.92 48.25
CA ALA A 313 -13.55 0.54 48.08
C ALA A 313 -14.81 1.25 48.61
N PRO A 314 -14.76 1.93 49.79
CA PRO A 314 -15.84 2.84 50.16
C PRO A 314 -15.91 4.00 49.15
N ARG A 315 -17.14 4.38 48.78
CA ARG A 315 -17.43 5.54 47.92
C ARG A 315 -17.04 6.84 48.64
N ALA A 316 -15.76 7.20 48.63
CA ALA A 316 -15.33 8.55 48.95
C ALA A 316 -15.26 9.38 47.64
N PRO A 317 -15.77 10.63 47.62
CA PRO A 317 -15.61 11.49 46.45
C PRO A 317 -14.12 11.78 46.25
N TRP A 318 -13.66 11.54 45.02
CA TRP A 318 -12.27 11.72 44.61
C TRP A 318 -11.92 13.21 44.61
N THR A 319 -11.20 13.66 45.65
CA THR A 319 -10.64 15.01 45.74
C THR A 319 -9.12 14.97 45.58
N GLY A 320 -8.63 15.17 44.35
CA GLY A 320 -7.39 15.89 44.09
C GLY A 320 -6.03 15.17 44.17
N ARG A 321 -5.34 15.22 43.03
CA ARG A 321 -3.89 15.37 42.79
C ARG A 321 -2.92 14.25 43.24
N ARG A 322 -2.45 13.50 42.23
CA ARG A 322 -1.01 13.28 42.05
C ARG A 322 -0.58 14.01 40.78
N ASP A 323 0.52 14.72 40.88
CA ASP A 323 1.16 15.46 39.79
C ASP A 323 1.58 14.49 38.67
N GLN A 324 0.75 14.37 37.65
CA GLN A 324 1.20 13.98 36.33
C GLN A 324 1.16 15.24 35.46
N PRO A 325 2.20 15.51 34.65
CA PRO A 325 2.16 16.62 33.71
C PRO A 325 0.94 16.44 32.80
N THR A 326 0.09 17.46 32.75
CA THR A 326 -1.07 17.49 31.88
C THR A 326 -0.59 17.24 30.45
N PRO A 327 -1.18 16.29 29.69
CA PRO A 327 -0.83 16.11 28.30
C PRO A 327 -1.08 17.44 27.57
N VAL A 328 -0.02 17.95 26.96
CA VAL A 328 -0.04 19.11 26.06
C VAL A 328 -1.10 18.82 24.99
N PRO A 329 -2.08 19.73 24.76
CA PRO A 329 -3.06 19.56 23.70
C PRO A 329 -2.35 19.25 22.38
N ALA A 330 -2.85 18.30 21.59
CA ALA A 330 -2.19 17.84 20.36
C ALA A 330 -1.80 18.98 19.39
N ASP A 331 -2.51 20.11 19.46
CA ASP A 331 -2.22 21.33 18.69
C ASP A 331 -0.91 22.02 19.14
N GLU A 332 -0.64 22.12 20.44
CA GLU A 332 0.57 22.76 20.96
C GLU A 332 1.85 22.00 20.58
N SER A 333 1.81 20.66 20.52
CA SER A 333 2.95 19.85 20.10
C SER A 333 3.31 20.07 18.63
N ARG A 334 2.30 20.20 17.75
CA ARG A 334 2.49 20.53 16.34
C ARG A 334 3.14 21.91 16.18
N TRP A 335 2.61 22.92 16.86
CA TRP A 335 3.16 24.28 16.79
C TRP A 335 4.57 24.39 17.36
N ALA A 336 4.91 23.60 18.38
CA ALA A 336 6.28 23.54 18.91
C ALA A 336 7.29 23.06 17.85
N GLY A 337 6.92 22.05 17.05
CA GLY A 337 7.75 21.57 15.94
C GLY A 337 7.95 22.65 14.87
N LEU A 338 6.85 23.27 14.41
CA LEU A 338 6.91 24.32 13.40
C LEU A 338 7.75 25.52 13.86
N ARG A 339 7.55 26.02 15.09
CA ARG A 339 8.31 27.14 15.64
C ARG A 339 9.81 26.86 15.70
N ARG A 340 10.18 25.65 16.12
CA ARG A 340 11.58 25.22 16.15
C ARG A 340 12.20 25.28 14.76
N VAL A 341 11.55 24.67 13.77
CA VAL A 341 12.09 24.60 12.41
C VAL A 341 12.10 25.97 11.74
N ALA A 342 11.06 26.79 11.92
CA ALA A 342 11.01 28.17 11.44
C ALA A 342 12.21 28.99 11.90
N ALA A 343 12.57 28.89 13.19
CA ALA A 343 13.72 29.57 13.75
C ALA A 343 15.06 29.06 13.18
N LEU A 344 15.15 27.77 12.82
CA LEU A 344 16.35 27.17 12.22
C LEU A 344 16.52 27.54 10.75
N THR A 345 15.41 27.68 10.01
CA THR A 345 15.42 27.87 8.57
C THR A 345 15.11 29.30 8.12
N ASP A 346 14.90 30.22 9.08
CA ASP A 346 14.45 31.60 8.84
C ASP A 346 13.20 31.66 7.95
N GLN A 347 12.25 30.76 8.23
CA GLN A 347 11.01 30.60 7.47
C GLN A 347 9.80 31.17 8.25
N PRO A 348 8.86 31.85 7.58
CA PRO A 348 7.71 32.45 8.25
C PRO A 348 6.71 31.38 8.73
N LEU A 349 6.20 31.53 9.95
CA LEU A 349 5.08 30.68 10.41
C LEU A 349 3.76 31.17 9.83
N PRO A 350 2.86 30.28 9.40
CA PRO A 350 1.49 30.67 9.06
C PRO A 350 0.71 30.93 10.35
N GLU A 351 0.85 32.12 10.94
CA GLU A 351 0.16 32.43 12.19
C GLU A 351 -1.30 32.84 11.96
N GLY A 352 -2.20 32.23 12.73
CA GLY A 352 -3.63 32.55 12.77
C GLY A 352 -4.47 31.96 11.63
N ASP A 353 -5.78 31.99 11.82
CA ASP A 353 -6.77 31.44 10.87
C ASP A 353 -6.81 32.17 9.51
N GLN A 354 -6.17 33.33 9.43
CA GLN A 354 -6.11 34.16 8.23
C GLN A 354 -4.90 33.87 7.34
N SER A 355 -3.96 33.02 7.77
CA SER A 355 -2.83 32.67 6.92
C SER A 355 -3.32 31.98 5.63
N PRO A 356 -2.87 32.41 4.44
CA PRO A 356 -3.22 31.72 3.21
C PRO A 356 -2.48 30.38 3.05
N TYR A 357 -1.58 30.08 4.00
CA TYR A 357 -0.72 28.92 4.00
C TYR A 357 -1.06 27.95 5.12
N TRP A 358 -0.91 26.67 4.81
CA TRP A 358 -0.80 25.58 5.78
C TRP A 358 0.63 25.07 5.77
N ALA A 359 1.13 24.73 6.97
CA ALA A 359 2.50 24.26 7.16
C ALA A 359 2.58 22.94 7.92
N GLU A 360 3.59 22.14 7.57
CA GLU A 360 4.01 20.94 8.29
C GLU A 360 5.54 20.84 8.30
N VAL A 361 6.10 20.23 9.36
CA VAL A 361 7.53 19.93 9.42
C VAL A 361 7.79 18.65 8.63
N ALA A 362 8.79 18.68 7.76
CA ALA A 362 9.28 17.51 7.04
C ALA A 362 10.81 17.47 7.03
N ARG A 363 11.37 16.37 6.52
CA ARG A 363 12.81 16.21 6.31
C ARG A 363 13.15 16.22 4.84
N CYS A 364 14.27 16.86 4.49
CA CYS A 364 14.72 16.92 3.11
C CYS A 364 14.97 15.51 2.55
N TYR A 365 14.38 15.19 1.40
CA TYR A 365 14.50 13.84 0.83
C TYR A 365 15.93 13.48 0.43
N GLN A 366 16.75 14.48 0.07
CA GLN A 366 18.11 14.26 -0.40
C GLN A 366 18.95 13.51 0.65
N PRO A 367 19.52 12.33 0.33
CA PRO A 367 20.21 11.48 1.29
C PRO A 367 21.33 12.17 2.08
N ARG A 368 21.99 13.17 1.49
CA ARG A 368 23.10 13.90 2.11
C ARG A 368 22.68 15.12 2.95
N CYS A 369 21.45 15.59 2.80
CA CYS A 369 20.98 16.78 3.50
C CYS A 369 20.18 16.40 4.75
N LYS A 370 19.03 15.75 4.59
CA LYS A 370 18.15 15.30 5.69
C LYS A 370 17.73 16.36 6.74
N GLU A 371 18.06 17.64 6.52
CA GLU A 371 17.65 18.76 7.39
C GLU A 371 16.12 18.86 7.49
N GLU A 372 15.65 19.29 8.67
CA GLU A 372 14.24 19.62 8.87
C GLU A 372 13.90 20.92 8.13
N LEU A 373 12.71 20.99 7.55
CA LEU A 373 12.20 22.16 6.85
C LEU A 373 10.69 22.30 7.04
N ILE A 374 10.16 23.49 6.77
CA ILE A 374 8.73 23.72 6.69
C ILE A 374 8.27 23.53 5.24
N LEU A 375 7.29 22.65 5.06
CA LEU A 375 6.55 22.52 3.81
C LEU A 375 5.27 23.34 3.88
N TYR A 376 5.05 24.14 2.84
CA TYR A 376 3.86 24.97 2.71
C TYR A 376 2.93 24.42 1.63
N THR A 377 1.63 24.49 1.89
CA THR A 377 0.56 24.35 0.90
C THR A 377 -0.41 25.52 1.05
N TRP A 378 -1.11 25.91 0.00
CA TRP A 378 -2.00 27.07 0.01
C TRP A 378 -3.29 26.80 -0.75
N ARG A 379 -4.29 27.67 -0.56
CA ARG A 379 -5.59 27.50 -1.22
C ARG A 379 -5.45 27.63 -2.75
N GLY A 380 -6.04 26.68 -3.48
CA GLY A 380 -5.95 26.61 -4.95
C GLY A 380 -4.63 26.03 -5.46
N HIS A 381 -3.73 25.61 -4.57
CA HIS A 381 -2.53 24.87 -4.95
C HIS A 381 -2.89 23.47 -5.42
N THR A 382 -2.54 23.17 -6.68
CA THR A 382 -2.30 21.80 -7.13
C THR A 382 -0.78 21.63 -7.27
N TRP A 383 -0.28 20.41 -7.11
CA TRP A 383 1.16 20.10 -6.99
C TRP A 383 2.01 20.40 -8.24
N MET A 384 1.39 20.92 -9.29
CA MET A 384 2.00 21.39 -10.55
C MET A 384 1.33 22.70 -11.00
N THR A 385 0.97 23.57 -10.05
CA THR A 385 0.35 24.84 -10.40
C THR A 385 1.39 25.85 -10.86
N GLU A 386 1.13 26.47 -12.00
CA GLU A 386 1.82 27.68 -12.45
C GLU A 386 1.33 28.92 -11.67
N THR A 387 0.21 28.80 -10.96
CA THR A 387 -0.36 29.90 -10.19
C THR A 387 0.56 30.26 -9.02
N PRO A 388 1.04 31.51 -8.93
CA PRO A 388 1.94 31.91 -7.86
C PRO A 388 1.28 31.80 -6.49
N PRO A 389 2.05 31.43 -5.45
CA PRO A 389 1.53 31.37 -4.08
C PRO A 389 1.22 32.80 -3.55
N PRO A 390 0.27 32.96 -2.62
CA PRO A 390 -0.15 34.28 -2.10
C PRO A 390 0.96 35.03 -1.35
N GLU A 391 0.93 36.36 -1.33
CA GLU A 391 1.88 37.12 -0.50
C GLU A 391 1.45 37.18 0.98
N PRO A 392 2.40 37.22 1.96
CA PRO A 392 3.85 37.15 1.78
C PRO A 392 4.32 35.72 1.51
N ARG A 393 5.18 35.55 0.50
CA ARG A 393 5.65 34.24 0.08
C ARG A 393 6.81 33.71 0.93
N PRO A 394 6.70 32.49 1.49
CA PRO A 394 7.83 31.79 2.09
C PRO A 394 8.97 31.62 1.08
N SER A 395 10.21 31.91 1.50
CA SER A 395 11.43 31.82 0.66
C SER A 395 11.71 30.42 0.12
N SER A 396 11.15 29.38 0.74
CA SER A 396 11.24 27.99 0.27
C SER A 396 10.30 27.69 -0.90
N LEU A 397 9.27 28.50 -1.16
CA LEU A 397 8.41 28.33 -2.32
C LEU A 397 9.04 29.03 -3.53
N GLN A 398 9.53 28.23 -4.47
CA GLN A 398 10.28 28.71 -5.63
C GLN A 398 9.71 28.11 -6.91
N LEU A 399 9.69 28.91 -7.98
CA LEU A 399 9.38 28.43 -9.32
C LEU A 399 10.55 27.57 -9.82
N ARG A 400 10.28 26.30 -10.12
CA ARG A 400 11.30 25.34 -10.54
C ARG A 400 10.84 24.55 -11.76
N PHE A 401 11.76 24.35 -12.69
CA PHE A 401 11.58 23.42 -13.80
C PHE A 401 11.73 21.97 -13.32
N SER A 402 10.77 21.11 -13.62
CA SER A 402 10.95 19.66 -13.51
C SER A 402 10.92 19.01 -14.87
N LYS A 403 11.98 18.26 -15.17
CA LYS A 403 12.00 17.42 -16.38
C LYS A 403 10.88 16.38 -16.40
N GLN A 404 10.45 15.90 -15.22
CA GLN A 404 9.39 14.90 -15.12
C GLN A 404 8.01 15.51 -15.38
N ALA A 405 7.79 16.77 -15.02
CA ALA A 405 6.54 17.48 -15.28
C ALA A 405 6.55 18.26 -16.61
N GLU A 406 7.68 18.25 -17.32
CA GLU A 406 7.93 18.99 -18.57
C GLU A 406 7.59 20.49 -18.49
N GLY A 407 7.70 21.11 -17.31
CA GLY A 407 7.31 22.50 -17.10
C GLY A 407 7.82 23.10 -15.78
N ASP A 408 7.60 24.41 -15.66
CA ASP A 408 7.85 25.19 -14.45
C ASP A 408 6.64 25.18 -13.53
N TYR A 409 6.84 24.97 -12.24
CA TYR A 409 5.77 25.08 -11.24
C TYR A 409 6.32 25.56 -9.90
N TRP A 410 5.43 26.12 -9.07
CA TRP A 410 5.80 26.52 -7.72
C TRP A 410 5.95 25.30 -6.83
N ALA A 411 7.14 25.11 -6.27
CA ALA A 411 7.48 23.97 -5.45
C ALA A 411 8.12 24.39 -4.13
N ASN A 412 7.93 23.56 -3.10
CA ASN A 412 8.75 23.65 -1.90
C ASN A 412 10.18 23.24 -2.23
N THR A 413 11.15 24.00 -1.72
CA THR A 413 12.58 23.73 -1.85
C THR A 413 13.22 23.72 -0.47
N CYS A 414 14.19 22.83 -0.26
CA CYS A 414 14.92 22.78 1.00
C CYS A 414 15.76 24.05 1.18
N PRO A 415 15.59 24.81 2.28
CA PRO A 415 16.38 26.03 2.51
C PRO A 415 17.90 25.78 2.60
N SER A 416 18.30 24.58 3.04
CA SER A 416 19.71 24.21 3.21
C SER A 416 20.40 23.84 1.89
N CYS A 417 19.81 22.96 1.07
CA CYS A 417 20.45 22.42 -0.13
C CYS A 417 19.79 22.79 -1.47
N GLY A 418 18.66 23.51 -1.44
CA GLY A 418 17.90 23.90 -2.62
C GLY A 418 17.14 22.77 -3.33
N ALA A 419 17.19 21.53 -2.81
CA ALA A 419 16.54 20.39 -3.45
C ALA A 419 15.01 20.57 -3.47
N LEU A 420 14.39 20.25 -4.61
CA LEU A 420 12.94 20.31 -4.83
C LEU A 420 12.22 19.23 -4.00
N GLN A 421 11.34 19.63 -3.10
CA GLN A 421 10.56 18.73 -2.25
C GLN A 421 9.21 18.45 -2.92
N GLY A 422 9.19 17.47 -3.83
CA GLY A 422 7.98 17.06 -4.53
C GLY A 422 7.12 16.12 -3.68
N GLU A 423 5.82 16.04 -3.97
CA GLU A 423 4.85 15.20 -3.25
C GLU A 423 5.35 13.75 -3.09
N ASN A 424 5.94 13.18 -4.15
CA ASN A 424 6.52 11.83 -4.17
C ASN A 424 7.59 11.56 -3.10
N TYR A 425 8.16 12.60 -2.49
CA TYR A 425 9.28 12.48 -1.55
C TYR A 425 8.93 12.89 -0.12
N VAL A 426 7.72 13.40 0.11
CA VAL A 426 7.23 13.83 1.42
C VAL A 426 6.48 12.69 2.15
N TYR A 427 6.36 11.52 1.53
CA TYR A 427 5.77 10.33 2.13
C TYR A 427 6.67 9.76 3.24
N GLU A 428 6.38 10.13 4.48
CA GLU A 428 6.75 9.34 5.66
C GLU A 428 5.83 8.09 5.78
N PRO A 429 6.24 7.03 6.50
CA PRO A 429 5.56 5.72 6.52
C PRO A 429 4.12 5.71 7.07
N GLU A 430 3.57 6.85 7.50
CA GLU A 430 2.23 6.93 8.09
C GLU A 430 1.12 7.35 7.09
N GLY A 431 1.43 7.50 5.80
CA GLY A 431 0.44 7.68 4.73
C GLY A 431 0.45 9.04 4.02
N PRO A 432 -0.39 9.22 2.99
CA PRO A 432 -0.43 10.44 2.16
C PRO A 432 -0.78 11.68 2.97
N LEU A 433 -0.02 12.76 2.78
CA LEU A 433 -0.33 14.10 3.31
C LEU A 433 -1.81 14.52 3.11
N PRO A 434 -2.44 14.33 1.93
CA PRO A 434 -3.86 14.63 1.73
C PRO A 434 -4.82 13.99 2.75
N GLU A 435 -4.51 12.78 3.25
CA GLU A 435 -5.36 12.09 4.23
C GLU A 435 -5.20 12.64 5.64
N ARG A 436 -4.01 13.18 5.98
CA ARG A 436 -3.79 13.92 7.24
C ARG A 436 -4.59 15.23 7.30
N PHE A 437 -4.98 15.78 6.14
CA PHE A 437 -5.81 16.99 6.03
C PHE A 437 -7.33 16.71 5.92
N ALA A 438 -7.77 15.45 5.96
CA ALA A 438 -9.15 15.03 5.65
C ALA A 438 -10.25 15.50 6.63
N GLY A 439 -9.91 16.25 7.68
CA GLY A 439 -10.84 16.75 8.70
C GLY A 439 -11.07 18.27 8.74
N HIS A 440 -10.44 19.07 7.84
CA HIS A 440 -10.43 20.52 8.00
C HIS A 440 -11.69 21.22 7.43
N PRO A 441 -12.27 22.23 8.13
CA PRO A 441 -13.54 22.89 7.77
C PRO A 441 -13.59 23.60 6.41
N ASN A 442 -12.45 23.81 5.73
CA ASN A 442 -12.39 24.49 4.43
C ASN A 442 -12.53 23.55 3.20
N ARG A 443 -13.01 22.31 3.40
CA ARG A 443 -13.18 21.32 2.31
C ARG A 443 -14.19 21.72 1.21
N ARG A 444 -15.04 22.72 1.42
CA ARG A 444 -16.07 23.11 0.41
C ARG A 444 -15.52 23.71 -0.89
N LEU A 445 -14.20 23.80 -1.06
CA LEU A 445 -13.56 24.57 -2.12
C LEU A 445 -12.36 23.85 -2.77
N PHE A 446 -12.31 22.51 -2.64
CA PHE A 446 -11.43 21.64 -3.43
C PHE A 446 -12.25 20.87 -4.45
#